data_AF-A0A383W5D7-F1
#
_entry.id   AF-A0A383W5D7-F1
#
_cell.length_a   1.000
_cell.length_b   1.000
_cell.length_c   1.000
_cell.angle_alpha   90.00
_cell.angle_beta   90.00
_cell.angle_gamma   90.00
#
_symmetry.space_group_name_H-M   'P 1'
#
loop_
_entity.id
_entity.type
_entity.pdbx_description
1 polymer ?
#
loop_
_entity_poly.entity_id
_entity_poly.type
_entity_poly.pdbx_seq_one_letter_code
_entity_poly.pdbx_strand_id
1 'polypeptide(L)'
;MIGTLVVQLPCCEGHTGGSLAVRHRRKQYVHDFAQDSTTSTQYAAFFADCEHELTPLTGGMRLVLAYNLVFRGPAAAAPRLAGCSAAERQLKAAVQA
;
A
#
# COMPACT_ATOMS: atom_id res chain seq x y z
N MET A 1 1.57 -15.72 -5.62
CA MET A 1 1.50 -14.33 -5.10
C MET A 1 0.15 -13.77 -5.52
N ILE A 2 -0.54 -13.06 -4.63
CA ILE A 2 -1.87 -12.46 -4.90
C ILE A 2 -1.83 -10.94 -4.92
N GLY A 3 -0.79 -10.31 -4.39
CA GLY A 3 -0.65 -8.86 -4.35
C GLY A 3 0.62 -8.41 -3.67
N THR A 4 0.73 -7.10 -3.50
CA THR A 4 1.85 -6.42 -2.86
C THR A 4 1.31 -5.57 -1.73
N LEU A 5 2.03 -5.55 -0.59
CA LEU A 5 1.84 -4.60 0.50
C LEU A 5 3.07 -3.72 0.59
N VAL A 6 2.88 -2.42 0.53
CA VAL A 6 3.93 -1.42 0.82
C VAL A 6 3.62 -0.76 2.14
N VAL A 7 4.60 -0.71 3.04
CA VAL A 7 4.52 -0.02 4.32
C VAL A 7 5.62 1.03 4.34
N GLN A 8 5.25 2.30 4.38
CA GLN A 8 6.16 3.42 4.52
C GLN A 8 6.36 3.73 5.99
N LEU A 9 7.62 3.73 6.41
CA LEU A 9 8.01 4.10 7.77
C LEU A 9 8.21 5.61 7.86
N PRO A 10 7.91 6.23 9.02
CA PRO A 10 8.18 7.64 9.23
C PRO A 10 9.68 7.92 9.13
N CYS A 11 10.03 8.97 8.40
CA CYS A 11 11.41 9.45 8.26
C CYS A 11 11.51 10.87 8.84
N CYS A 12 12.55 11.16 9.61
CA CYS A 12 12.65 12.41 10.38
C CYS A 12 12.49 13.70 9.53
N GLU A 13 12.98 13.70 8.29
CA GLU A 13 12.88 14.85 7.38
C GLU A 13 11.71 14.75 6.38
N GLY A 14 10.95 13.64 6.42
CA GLY A 14 9.88 13.36 5.46
C GLY A 14 10.37 13.28 4.01
N HIS A 15 9.42 13.38 3.09
CA HIS A 15 9.70 13.47 1.65
C HIS A 15 8.58 14.22 0.91
N THR A 16 8.88 14.65 -0.32
CA THR A 16 7.89 15.22 -1.25
C THR A 16 7.89 14.45 -2.57
N GLY A 17 6.73 14.39 -3.23
CA GLY A 17 6.56 13.52 -4.40
C GLY A 17 6.39 12.07 -3.97
N GLY A 18 6.72 11.10 -4.83
CA GLY A 18 6.65 9.69 -4.43
C GLY A 18 5.24 9.11 -4.29
N SER A 19 4.24 9.74 -4.90
CA SER A 19 2.86 9.26 -4.87
C SER A 19 2.74 7.92 -5.60
N LEU A 20 1.94 7.01 -5.05
CA LEU A 20 1.66 5.72 -5.64
C LEU A 20 0.36 5.79 -6.44
N ALA A 21 0.45 5.63 -7.75
CA ALA A 21 -0.70 5.40 -8.61
C ALA A 21 -0.89 3.90 -8.82
N VAL A 22 -2.10 3.39 -8.54
CA VAL A 22 -2.50 2.01 -8.80
C VAL A 22 -3.69 2.02 -9.73
N ARG A 23 -3.55 1.37 -10.89
CA ARG A 23 -4.60 1.23 -11.89
C ARG A 23 -5.03 -0.22 -11.99
N HIS A 24 -6.33 -0.42 -11.85
CA HIS A 24 -6.96 -1.72 -12.09
C HIS A 24 -8.20 -1.51 -12.96
N ARG A 25 -8.17 -2.11 -14.16
CA ARG A 25 -9.18 -1.90 -15.20
C ARG A 25 -9.33 -0.42 -15.56
N ARG A 26 -10.54 0.13 -15.44
CA ARG A 26 -10.88 1.54 -15.75
C ARG A 26 -10.81 2.47 -14.53
N LYS A 27 -10.27 1.99 -13.41
CA LYS A 27 -10.17 2.79 -12.18
C LYS A 27 -8.71 3.00 -11.82
N GLN A 28 -8.39 4.23 -11.44
CA GLN A 28 -7.10 4.62 -10.90
C GLN A 28 -7.29 5.17 -9.50
N TYR A 29 -6.39 4.77 -8.61
CA TYR A 29 -6.30 5.27 -7.24
C TYR A 29 -4.91 5.84 -7.07
N VAL A 30 -4.82 7.05 -6.54
CA VAL A 30 -3.54 7.70 -6.22
C VAL A 30 -3.49 7.90 -4.72
N HIS A 31 -2.42 7.42 -4.10
CA HIS A 31 -2.15 7.64 -2.69
C HIS A 31 -0.91 8.51 -2.54
N ASP A 32 -1.09 9.66 -1.90
CA ASP A 32 0.02 10.54 -1.53
C ASP A 32 0.60 10.10 -0.19
N PHE A 33 1.83 9.61 -0.26
CA PHE A 33 2.59 9.15 0.88
C PHE A 33 3.45 10.27 1.51
N ALA A 34 3.50 11.47 0.93
CA ALA A 34 4.26 12.57 1.51
C ALA A 34 3.55 13.14 2.75
N GLN A 35 2.22 13.15 2.72
CA GLN A 35 1.38 13.63 3.82
C GLN A 35 1.62 12.78 5.08
N ASP A 36 1.98 13.43 6.19
CA ASP A 36 2.28 12.81 7.49
C ASP A 36 3.47 11.83 7.49
N SER A 37 4.34 11.89 6.47
CA SER A 37 5.52 11.02 6.31
C SER A 37 6.56 11.15 7.43
N THR A 38 6.46 12.16 8.28
CA THR A 38 7.35 12.37 9.44
C THR A 38 6.78 11.78 10.74
N THR A 39 5.46 11.58 10.81
CA THR A 39 4.77 11.29 12.07
C THR A 39 4.01 9.98 12.06
N SER A 40 3.71 9.43 10.87
CA SER A 40 2.81 8.29 10.74
C SER A 40 3.35 7.24 9.78
N THR A 41 3.15 5.97 10.15
CA THR A 41 3.33 4.84 9.24
C THR A 41 2.14 4.79 8.28
N GLN A 42 2.42 4.81 6.99
CA GLN A 42 1.42 4.72 5.94
C GLN A 42 1.58 3.41 5.16
N TYR A 43 0.52 2.96 4.50
CA TYR A 43 0.59 1.73 3.72
C TYR A 43 -0.38 1.72 2.55
N ALA A 44 -0.08 0.88 1.57
CA ALA A 44 -1.01 0.53 0.50
C ALA A 44 -0.88 -0.95 0.16
N ALA A 45 -2.00 -1.59 -0.15
CA ALA A 45 -2.03 -2.95 -0.65
C ALA A 45 -2.81 -3.01 -1.95
N PHE A 46 -2.30 -3.75 -2.92
CA PHE A 46 -2.92 -3.90 -4.24
C PHE A 46 -2.68 -5.29 -4.82
N PHE A 47 -3.58 -5.74 -5.70
CA PHE A 47 -3.49 -7.04 -6.34
C PHE A 47 -2.33 -7.10 -7.34
N ALA A 48 -1.83 -8.31 -7.58
CA ALA A 48 -0.66 -8.53 -8.43
C ALA A 48 -0.89 -8.23 -9.91
N ASP A 49 -2.16 -8.17 -10.34
CA ASP A 49 -2.58 -7.80 -11.70
C ASP A 49 -2.86 -6.29 -11.86
N CYS A 50 -2.68 -5.50 -10.80
CA CYS A 50 -2.74 -4.04 -10.89
C CYS A 50 -1.46 -3.49 -11.53
N GLU A 51 -1.64 -2.59 -12.49
CA GLU A 51 -0.56 -1.72 -12.94
C GLU A 51 -0.32 -0.68 -11.84
N HIS A 52 0.94 -0.43 -11.49
CA HIS A 52 1.30 0.50 -10.43
C HIS A 52 2.55 1.29 -10.78
N GLU A 53 2.56 2.55 -10.38
CA GLU A 53 3.64 3.49 -10.65
C GLU A 53 3.90 4.33 -9.40
N LEU A 54 5.18 4.52 -9.09
CA LEU A 54 5.63 5.50 -8.11
C LEU A 54 6.16 6.72 -8.86
N THR A 55 5.59 7.89 -8.57
CA THR A 55 6.15 9.13 -9.11
C THR A 55 7.52 9.42 -8.47
N PRO A 56 8.40 10.17 -9.14
CA PRO A 56 9.69 10.52 -8.56
C PRO A 56 9.55 11.27 -7.23
N LEU A 57 10.49 11.02 -6.32
CA LEU A 57 10.70 11.91 -5.18
C LEU A 57 11.29 13.22 -5.69
N THR A 58 10.75 14.33 -5.19
CA THR A 58 11.24 15.68 -5.51
C THR A 58 12.07 16.27 -4.37
N GLY A 59 12.09 15.62 -3.20
CA GLY A 59 12.86 16.03 -2.03
C GLY A 59 12.74 15.04 -0.87
N GLY A 60 13.72 15.06 0.03
CA GLY A 60 13.76 14.21 1.22
C GLY A 60 14.06 12.74 0.93
N MET A 61 13.64 11.85 1.84
CA MET A 61 13.90 10.41 1.75
C MET A 61 12.67 9.59 2.15
N ARG A 62 12.40 8.54 1.38
CA ARG A 62 11.31 7.61 1.63
C ARG A 62 11.87 6.21 1.95
N LEU A 63 11.59 5.71 3.16
CA LEU A 63 11.92 4.34 3.57
C LEU A 63 10.67 3.45 3.55
N VAL A 64 10.72 2.35 2.79
CA VAL A 64 9.57 1.48 2.56
C VAL A 64 9.94 0.01 2.70
N LEU A 65 9.05 -0.75 3.34
CA LEU A 65 9.06 -2.20 3.35
C LEU A 65 8.06 -2.70 2.31
N ALA A 66 8.54 -3.43 1.31
CA ALA A 66 7.71 -4.00 0.25
C ALA A 66 7.59 -5.52 0.42
N TYR A 67 6.37 -6.01 0.57
CA TYR A 67 6.08 -7.42 0.82
C TYR A 67 5.22 -8.02 -0.29
N ASN A 68 5.56 -9.25 -0.68
CA ASN A 68 4.70 -10.07 -1.52
C ASN A 68 3.62 -10.74 -0.64
N LEU A 69 2.36 -10.48 -0.95
CA LEU A 69 1.24 -11.19 -0.33
C LEU A 69 1.05 -12.52 -1.05
N VAL A 70 1.11 -13.62 -0.30
CA VAL A 70 0.98 -14.98 -0.83
C VAL A 70 -0.13 -15.71 -0.10
N PHE A 71 -1.18 -16.08 -0.84
CA PHE A 71 -2.21 -16.97 -0.32
C PHE A 71 -1.73 -18.42 -0.40
N ARG A 72 -1.79 -19.14 0.72
CA ARG A 72 -1.36 -20.55 0.85
C ARG A 72 -2.52 -21.53 1.08
N GLY A 73 -3.76 -21.07 1.03
CA GLY A 73 -4.94 -21.93 1.19
C GLY A 73 -5.36 -22.63 -0.12
N PRO A 74 -6.32 -23.56 -0.05
CA PRO A 74 -6.87 -24.21 -1.24
C PRO A 74 -7.59 -23.18 -2.14
N ALA A 75 -7.53 -23.35 -3.46
CA ALA A 75 -8.09 -22.40 -4.43
C ALA A 75 -9.59 -22.12 -4.22
N ALA A 76 -10.35 -23.11 -3.75
CA ALA A 76 -11.76 -22.96 -3.41
C ALA A 76 -12.03 -21.96 -2.25
N ALA A 77 -11.02 -21.71 -1.41
CA ALA A 77 -11.05 -20.77 -0.29
C ALA A 77 -10.28 -19.47 -0.60
N ALA A 78 -9.90 -19.23 -1.87
CA ALA A 78 -9.21 -18.01 -2.25
C ALA A 78 -10.03 -16.78 -1.80
N PRO A 79 -9.36 -15.75 -1.23
CA PRO A 79 -10.05 -14.59 -0.71
C PRO A 79 -10.87 -13.93 -1.83
N ARG A 80 -12.18 -13.84 -1.62
CA ARG A 80 -13.10 -13.14 -2.52
C ARG A 80 -13.30 -11.73 -1.99
N LEU A 81 -13.38 -10.76 -2.90
CA LEU A 81 -13.77 -9.38 -2.57
C LEU A 81 -15.25 -9.36 -2.15
N ALA A 82 -15.55 -9.77 -0.92
CA ALA A 82 -16.71 -9.25 -0.22
C ALA A 82 -16.38 -7.83 0.23
N GLY A 83 -17.37 -6.93 0.29
CA GLY A 83 -17.17 -5.56 0.79
C GLY A 83 -16.70 -5.57 2.24
N CYS A 84 -15.39 -5.73 2.48
CA CYS A 84 -14.83 -6.02 3.79
C CYS A 84 -14.12 -4.79 4.36
N SER A 85 -14.91 -3.84 4.83
CA SER A 85 -14.44 -2.74 5.69
C SER A 85 -13.78 -3.25 6.98
N ALA A 86 -14.08 -4.48 7.42
CA ALA A 86 -13.46 -5.12 8.57
C ALA A 86 -11.97 -5.47 8.35
N ALA A 87 -11.62 -6.04 7.20
CA ALA A 87 -10.24 -6.39 6.88
C ALA A 87 -9.38 -5.12 6.69
N GLU A 88 -9.95 -4.08 6.07
CA GLU A 88 -9.30 -2.77 5.97
C GLU A 88 -9.01 -2.17 7.37
N ARG A 89 -9.99 -2.22 8.29
CA ARG A 89 -9.81 -1.75 9.67
C ARG A 89 -8.74 -2.52 10.44
N GLN A 90 -8.70 -3.84 10.29
CA GLN A 90 -7.68 -4.68 10.95
C GLN A 90 -6.28 -4.38 10.42
N LEU A 91 -6.14 -4.16 9.12
CA LEU A 91 -4.86 -3.76 8.53
C LEU A 91 -4.46 -2.34 8.98
N LYS A 92 -5.40 -1.40 9.07
CA LYS A 92 -5.16 -0.05 9.64
C LYS A 92 -4.63 -0.16 11.06
N ALA A 93 -5.31 -0.92 11.91
CA ALA A 93 -4.92 -1.10 13.30
C ALA A 93 -3.54 -1.77 13.45
N ALA A 94 -3.24 -2.79 12.65
CA ALA A 94 -1.98 -3.52 12.73
C ALA A 94 -0.77 -2.70 12.22
N VAL A 95 -0.98 -1.77 11.30
CA VAL A 95 0.09 -0.89 10.78
C VAL A 95 0.31 0.32 11.68
N GLN A 96 -0.69 0.71 12.48
CA GLN A 96 -0.64 1.85 13.41
C GLN A 96 -0.31 1.48 14.86
N ALA A 97 -0.19 0.18 15.17
CA ALA A 97 0.20 -0.34 16.49
C ALA A 97 1.72 -0.44 16.62
#